data_AF-A0A9P6TLK1-F1
#
_entry.id   AF-A0A9P6TLK1-F1
#
_cell.length_a   1.000
_cell.length_b   1.000
_cell.length_c   1.000
_cell.angle_alpha   90.00
_cell.angle_beta   90.00
_cell.angle_gamma   90.00
#
_symmetry.space_group_name_H-M   'P 1'
#
loop_
_entity.id
_entity.type
_entity.pdbx_description
1 polymer ?
#
loop_
_entity_poly.entity_id
_entity_poly.type
_entity_poly.pdbx_seq_one_letter_code
_entity_poly.pdbx_strand_id
1 'polypeptide(L)'
;MATMTRSDTAYSLVCEYEAGNLRRCHLEAWYLIHAWTIIDSVFNGLENVEVVRGEASSIACLNRKNKKWKKIGRKCDIIIRGVEMEHSKIKEYGAGEVGSLFEISGTKVLREANLKLPKVMRDMLNDLYFITGNNLKKLRKLETIG
;
A
#
# COMPACT_ATOMS: atom_id res chain seq x y z
N MET A 1 -20.58 -17.58 8.38
CA MET A 1 -19.60 -16.51 8.04
C MET A 1 -18.24 -17.05 8.43
N ALA A 2 -17.46 -17.58 7.47
CA ALA A 2 -16.22 -18.28 7.78
C ALA A 2 -15.12 -17.27 8.10
N THR A 3 -14.69 -17.25 9.35
CA THR A 3 -13.46 -16.57 9.77
C THR A 3 -12.28 -17.36 9.22
N MET A 4 -11.66 -16.89 8.13
CA MET A 4 -10.34 -17.40 7.72
C MET A 4 -9.37 -17.14 8.87
N THR A 5 -8.79 -18.21 9.41
CA THR A 5 -7.73 -18.11 10.40
C THR A 5 -6.41 -17.78 9.71
N ARG A 6 -5.46 -17.21 10.45
CA ARG A 6 -4.13 -16.81 9.95
C ARG A 6 -3.35 -17.97 9.30
N SER A 7 -3.69 -19.21 9.65
CA SER A 7 -3.15 -20.44 9.08
C SER A 7 -3.66 -20.72 7.65
N ASP A 8 -4.88 -20.28 7.32
CA ASP A 8 -5.53 -20.57 6.04
C ASP A 8 -4.94 -19.73 4.89
N THR A 9 -4.43 -18.54 5.19
CA THR A 9 -3.86 -17.63 4.17
C THR A 9 -2.49 -18.09 3.67
N ALA A 10 -1.63 -18.60 4.57
CA ALA A 10 -0.35 -19.18 4.18
C ALA A 10 -0.55 -20.52 3.44
N TYR A 11 -1.51 -21.32 3.89
CA TYR A 11 -1.87 -22.58 3.23
C TYR A 11 -2.37 -22.37 1.79
N SER A 12 -3.20 -21.35 1.56
CA SER A 12 -3.62 -20.93 0.22
C SER A 12 -2.43 -20.70 -0.73
N LEU A 13 -1.41 -19.95 -0.29
CA LEU A 13 -0.22 -19.71 -1.11
C LEU A 13 0.55 -20.99 -1.42
N VAL A 14 0.67 -21.89 -0.45
CA VAL A 14 1.32 -23.19 -0.64
C VAL A 14 0.59 -23.98 -1.71
N CYS A 15 -0.75 -24.04 -1.67
CA CYS A 15 -1.56 -24.66 -2.71
C CYS A 15 -1.32 -24.02 -4.10
N GLU A 16 -1.26 -22.68 -4.18
CA GLU A 16 -0.97 -21.98 -5.44
C GLU A 16 0.44 -22.28 -5.97
N TYR A 17 1.41 -22.43 -5.08
CA TYR A 17 2.79 -22.81 -5.42
C TYR A 17 2.85 -24.25 -5.93
N GLU A 18 2.25 -25.19 -5.20
CA GLU A 18 2.22 -26.62 -5.55
C GLU A 18 1.47 -26.88 -6.86
N ALA A 19 0.38 -26.15 -7.12
CA ALA A 19 -0.34 -26.18 -8.39
C ALA A 19 0.46 -25.56 -9.55
N GLY A 20 1.59 -24.92 -9.28
CA GLY A 20 2.43 -24.24 -10.27
C GLY A 20 1.80 -22.96 -10.82
N ASN A 21 0.77 -22.40 -10.16
CA ASN A 21 0.08 -21.21 -10.63
C ASN A 21 0.99 -19.98 -10.57
N LEU A 22 1.90 -19.89 -9.60
CA LEU A 22 2.89 -18.80 -9.52
C LEU A 22 3.91 -18.77 -10.67
N ARG A 23 3.99 -19.82 -11.48
CA ARG A 23 4.87 -19.89 -12.66
C ARG A 23 4.21 -19.41 -13.95
N ARG A 24 2.91 -19.09 -13.90
CA ARG A 24 2.12 -18.65 -15.06
C ARG A 24 1.89 -17.14 -14.99
N CYS A 25 1.73 -16.52 -16.15
CA CYS A 25 1.32 -15.13 -16.21
C CYS A 25 -0.18 -15.02 -15.90
N HIS A 26 -0.52 -14.24 -14.87
CA HIS A 26 -1.89 -13.94 -14.52
C HIS A 26 -2.22 -12.46 -14.72
N LEU A 27 -3.50 -12.14 -14.74
CA LEU A 27 -3.97 -10.77 -14.68
C LEU A 27 -3.72 -10.17 -13.29
N GLU A 28 -3.63 -8.85 -13.22
CA GLU A 28 -3.36 -8.09 -11.98
C GLU A 28 -4.32 -8.43 -10.83
N ALA A 29 -5.61 -8.62 -11.16
CA ALA A 29 -6.64 -9.02 -10.21
C ALA A 29 -6.35 -10.37 -9.54
N TRP A 30 -5.71 -11.30 -10.26
CA TRP A 30 -5.32 -12.58 -9.68
C TRP A 30 -4.26 -12.40 -8.61
N TYR A 31 -3.21 -11.61 -8.87
CA TYR A 31 -2.19 -11.33 -7.86
C TYR A 31 -2.76 -10.59 -6.65
N LEU A 32 -3.68 -9.65 -6.89
CA LEU A 32 -4.38 -8.93 -5.81
C LEU A 32 -5.12 -9.87 -4.84
N ILE A 33 -5.71 -10.95 -5.36
CA ILE A 33 -6.49 -11.91 -4.56
C ILE A 33 -5.62 -13.04 -3.98
N HIS A 34 -4.65 -13.55 -4.74
CA HIS A 34 -3.93 -14.77 -4.36
C HIS A 34 -2.61 -14.49 -3.64
N ALA A 35 -1.89 -13.43 -4.02
CA ALA A 35 -0.61 -13.08 -3.40
C ALA A 35 -0.76 -11.99 -2.35
N TRP A 36 -1.51 -10.94 -2.67
CA TRP A 36 -1.57 -9.74 -1.84
C TRP A 36 -2.45 -9.89 -0.59
N THR A 37 -3.36 -10.85 -0.53
CA THR A 37 -4.15 -11.14 0.68
C THR A 37 -3.27 -11.65 1.84
N ILE A 38 -2.11 -12.24 1.53
CA ILE A 38 -1.10 -12.60 2.54
C ILE A 38 -0.48 -11.35 3.14
N ILE A 39 -0.16 -10.38 2.29
CA ILE A 39 0.37 -9.09 2.74
C ILE A 39 -0.67 -8.39 3.63
N ASP A 40 -1.96 -8.41 3.27
CA ASP A 40 -3.03 -7.91 4.16
C ASP A 40 -3.01 -8.60 5.53
N SER A 41 -2.86 -9.93 5.54
CA SER A 41 -2.87 -10.71 6.78
C SER A 41 -1.74 -10.34 7.76
N VAL A 42 -0.62 -9.78 7.27
CA VAL A 42 0.47 -9.28 8.12
C VAL A 42 0.00 -8.08 8.94
N PHE A 43 -0.82 -7.22 8.36
CA PHE A 43 -1.33 -6.00 9.02
C PHE A 43 -2.51 -6.28 9.96
N ASN A 44 -3.23 -7.39 9.80
CA ASN A 44 -4.33 -7.77 10.70
C ASN A 44 -3.92 -7.90 12.17
N GLY A 45 -2.63 -8.14 12.45
CA GLY A 45 -2.10 -8.22 13.81
C GLY A 45 -1.72 -6.87 14.44
N LEU A 46 -1.81 -5.77 13.68
CA LEU A 46 -1.45 -4.44 14.16
C LEU A 46 -2.70 -3.70 14.64
N GLU A 47 -2.66 -3.24 15.88
CA GLU A 47 -3.73 -2.41 16.43
C GLU A 47 -3.75 -1.04 15.73
N ASN A 48 -4.95 -0.54 15.41
CA ASN A 48 -5.18 0.77 14.82
C ASN A 48 -4.52 0.98 13.44
N VAL A 49 -4.28 -0.09 12.67
CA VAL A 49 -3.81 -0.03 11.29
C VAL A 49 -4.80 -0.77 10.40
N GLU A 50 -5.14 -0.17 9.27
CA GLU A 50 -5.91 -0.83 8.21
C GLU A 50 -5.21 -0.71 6.86
N VAL A 51 -5.51 -1.68 5.99
CA VAL A 51 -5.06 -1.71 4.60
C VAL A 51 -6.25 -1.44 3.69
N VAL A 52 -6.17 -0.37 2.92
CA VAL A 52 -7.21 0.02 1.96
C VAL A 52 -6.80 -0.42 0.55
N ARG A 53 -7.70 -1.08 -0.15
CA ARG A 53 -7.48 -1.67 -1.48
C ARG A 53 -8.19 -0.89 -2.58
N GLY A 54 -7.46 -0.41 -3.60
CA GLY A 54 -7.97 0.10 -4.90
C GLY A 54 -8.97 1.26 -4.90
N GLU A 55 -9.53 1.63 -3.76
CA GLU A 55 -10.67 2.53 -3.64
C GLU A 55 -10.24 3.97 -3.34
N ALA A 56 -9.18 4.14 -2.55
CA ALA A 56 -8.74 5.43 -2.04
C ALA A 56 -7.53 6.00 -2.80
N SER A 57 -7.54 7.30 -3.01
CA SER A 57 -6.31 8.05 -3.31
C SER A 57 -5.65 8.45 -2.01
N SER A 58 -4.31 8.50 -2.00
CA SER A 58 -3.57 9.00 -0.83
C SER A 58 -4.03 10.41 -0.44
N ILE A 59 -4.41 10.56 0.82
CA ILE A 59 -4.78 11.82 1.47
C ILE A 59 -3.60 12.78 1.44
N ALA A 60 -2.37 12.29 1.66
CA ALA A 60 -1.18 13.13 1.58
C ALA A 60 -0.97 13.70 0.16
N CYS A 61 -1.16 12.87 -0.87
CA CYS A 61 -1.11 13.33 -2.26
C CYS A 61 -2.23 14.33 -2.58
N LEU A 62 -3.44 14.08 -2.07
CA LEU A 62 -4.59 14.97 -2.20
C LEU A 62 -4.30 16.35 -1.57
N ASN A 63 -3.79 16.38 -0.35
CA ASN A 63 -3.40 17.61 0.36
C ASN A 63 -2.39 18.44 -0.44
N ARG A 64 -1.33 17.81 -0.96
CA ARG A 64 -0.34 18.50 -1.81
C ARG A 64 -0.96 19.07 -3.08
N LYS A 65 -1.87 18.32 -3.72
CA LYS A 65 -2.50 18.71 -4.99
C LYS A 65 -3.53 19.81 -4.80
N ASN A 66 -4.32 19.76 -3.73
CA ASN A 66 -5.29 20.80 -3.39
C ASN A 66 -4.61 22.15 -3.11
N LYS A 67 -3.47 22.15 -2.39
CA LYS A 67 -2.64 23.35 -2.20
C LYS A 67 -2.17 24.00 -3.50
N LYS A 68 -2.09 23.22 -4.60
CA LYS A 68 -1.63 23.68 -5.92
C LYS A 68 -2.74 23.68 -6.97
N TRP A 69 -3.99 23.46 -6.57
CA TRP A 69 -5.16 23.35 -7.46
C TRP A 69 -4.94 22.40 -8.65
N LYS A 70 -4.29 21.25 -8.40
CA LYS A 70 -3.97 20.26 -9.44
C LYS A 70 -4.95 19.09 -9.43
N LYS A 71 -5.27 18.57 -10.62
CA LYS A 71 -6.08 17.35 -10.78
C LYS A 71 -5.54 16.18 -9.95
N ILE A 72 -6.44 15.47 -9.27
CA ILE A 72 -6.15 14.25 -8.51
C ILE A 72 -5.59 13.18 -9.46
N GLY A 73 -4.65 12.37 -8.93
CA GLY A 73 -3.91 11.40 -9.73
C GLY A 73 -4.60 10.04 -9.73
N ARG A 74 -3.95 9.05 -10.36
CA ARG A 74 -4.36 7.64 -10.22
C ARG A 74 -4.25 7.18 -8.77
N LYS A 75 -5.21 6.35 -8.35
CA LYS A 75 -5.27 5.69 -7.04
C LYS A 75 -4.14 4.68 -6.89
N CYS A 76 -3.66 4.47 -5.67
CA CYS A 76 -2.74 3.36 -5.39
C CYS A 76 -3.56 2.09 -5.19
N ASP A 77 -2.98 0.93 -5.52
CA ASP A 77 -3.65 -0.34 -5.30
C ASP A 77 -3.79 -0.65 -3.82
N ILE A 78 -2.85 -0.14 -3.02
CA ILE A 78 -2.79 -0.33 -1.57
C ILE A 78 -2.40 0.96 -0.88
N ILE A 79 -3.06 1.24 0.23
CA ILE A 79 -2.68 2.27 1.20
C ILE A 79 -2.74 1.67 2.60
N ILE A 80 -1.65 1.78 3.35
CA ILE A 80 -1.58 1.40 4.76
C ILE A 80 -1.79 2.67 5.57
N ARG A 81 -2.82 2.71 6.41
CA ARG A 81 -3.17 3.90 7.18
C ARG A 81 -3.63 3.57 8.60
N GLY A 82 -3.55 4.55 9.48
CA GLY A 82 -4.06 4.45 10.84
C GLY A 82 -5.58 4.52 10.85
N VAL A 83 -6.20 3.67 11.67
CA VAL A 83 -7.62 3.77 12.02
C VAL A 83 -7.72 4.75 13.18
N GLU A 84 -8.33 5.91 12.95
CA GLU A 84 -8.62 6.89 14.01
C GLU A 84 -10.14 6.98 14.23
N MET A 85 -10.56 6.85 15.49
CA MET A 85 -11.97 6.82 15.91
C MET A 85 -12.62 8.21 16.03
N GLU A 86 -11.82 9.28 16.05
CA GLU A 86 -12.28 10.66 16.19
C GLU A 86 -11.78 11.48 14.99
N HIS A 87 -12.39 12.65 14.73
CA HIS A 87 -12.15 13.56 13.59
C HIS A 87 -10.70 14.08 13.41
N SER A 88 -9.73 13.44 14.03
CA SER A 88 -8.31 13.61 13.82
C SER A 88 -7.88 13.14 12.42
N LYS A 89 -6.73 13.66 11.99
CA LYS A 89 -6.25 13.53 10.63
C LYS A 89 -5.69 12.12 10.41
N ILE A 90 -6.36 11.34 9.56
CA ILE A 90 -5.91 10.01 9.12
C ILE A 90 -4.43 10.06 8.72
N LYS A 91 -3.63 9.19 9.35
CA LYS A 91 -2.19 9.06 9.09
C LYS A 91 -1.94 7.95 8.10
N GLU A 92 -1.25 8.24 7.00
CA GLU A 92 -0.86 7.24 6.01
C GLU A 92 0.61 6.84 6.23
N TYR A 93 0.87 5.54 6.28
CA TYR A 93 2.19 4.97 6.59
C TYR A 93 2.88 4.35 5.38
N GLY A 94 2.10 3.89 4.38
CA GLY A 94 2.65 3.24 3.21
C GLY A 94 1.66 3.14 2.07
N ALA A 95 2.19 2.81 0.90
CA ALA A 95 1.40 2.53 -0.30
C ALA A 95 2.04 1.39 -1.09
N GLY A 96 1.25 0.75 -1.94
CA GLY A 96 1.71 -0.29 -2.86
C GLY A 96 1.05 -0.15 -4.21
N GLU A 97 1.73 -0.66 -5.23
CA GLU A 97 1.24 -0.78 -6.61
C GLU A 97 1.45 -2.23 -7.05
N VAL A 98 0.50 -2.77 -7.81
CA VAL A 98 0.55 -4.13 -8.33
C VAL A 98 0.91 -4.09 -9.81
N GLY A 99 1.90 -4.86 -10.22
CA GLY A 99 2.18 -5.12 -11.62
C GLY A 99 1.48 -6.41 -12.06
N SER A 100 0.85 -6.41 -13.23
CA SER A 100 0.39 -7.65 -13.88
C SER A 100 1.57 -8.53 -14.31
N LEU A 101 2.68 -7.91 -14.72
CA LEU A 101 3.88 -8.59 -15.19
C LEU A 101 5.14 -7.83 -14.74
N PHE A 102 6.18 -8.58 -14.36
CA PHE A 102 7.56 -8.09 -14.44
C PHE A 102 8.00 -8.15 -15.91
N GLU A 103 7.45 -7.28 -16.75
CA GLU A 103 7.93 -7.13 -18.11
C GLU A 103 9.30 -6.43 -18.07
N ILE A 104 10.33 -7.08 -18.59
CA ILE A 104 11.69 -6.53 -18.70
C ILE A 104 11.69 -5.19 -19.48
N SER A 105 10.75 -5.02 -20.40
CA SER A 105 10.52 -3.80 -21.20
C SER A 105 9.27 -3.01 -20.77
N GLY A 106 8.65 -3.36 -19.65
CA GLY A 106 7.40 -2.77 -19.19
C GLY A 106 7.60 -1.35 -18.69
N THR A 107 6.86 -0.38 -19.24
CA THR A 107 6.93 1.00 -18.73
C THR A 107 6.18 1.20 -17.41
N LYS A 108 5.44 0.19 -16.93
CA LYS A 108 4.66 0.24 -15.68
C LYS A 108 5.59 0.42 -14.47
N VAL A 109 6.70 -0.31 -14.40
CA VAL A 109 7.72 -0.12 -13.34
C VAL A 109 8.26 1.30 -13.35
N LEU A 110 8.64 1.82 -14.53
CA LEU A 110 9.18 3.18 -14.65
C LEU A 110 8.17 4.28 -14.27
N ARG A 111 6.90 4.14 -14.68
CA ARG A 111 5.88 5.18 -14.45
C ARG A 111 5.19 5.08 -13.10
N GLU A 112 4.92 3.87 -12.64
CA GLU A 112 4.10 3.61 -11.45
C GLU A 112 4.99 3.29 -10.24
N ALA A 113 5.87 2.30 -10.35
CA ALA A 113 6.77 1.94 -9.24
C ALA A 113 7.89 2.95 -8.98
N ASN A 114 8.45 3.61 -10.00
CA ASN A 114 9.60 4.52 -9.85
C ASN A 114 9.25 6.01 -9.81
N LEU A 115 8.01 6.39 -10.13
CA LEU A 115 7.59 7.79 -10.15
C LEU A 115 6.34 8.07 -9.31
N LYS A 116 5.26 7.31 -9.54
CA LYS A 116 4.00 7.51 -8.80
C LYS A 116 4.15 7.12 -7.33
N LEU A 117 4.56 5.87 -7.07
CA LEU A 117 4.65 5.33 -5.72
C LEU A 117 5.66 6.09 -4.84
N PRO A 118 6.91 6.38 -5.27
CA PRO A 118 7.86 7.15 -4.47
C PRO A 118 7.37 8.57 -4.19
N LYS A 119 6.65 9.17 -5.14
CA LYS A 119 6.05 10.49 -4.95
C LYS A 119 4.93 10.46 -3.91
N VAL A 120 4.09 9.42 -3.93
CA VAL A 120 3.04 9.21 -2.92
C VAL A 120 3.68 8.97 -1.55
N MET A 121 4.65 8.06 -1.44
CA MET A 121 5.34 7.77 -0.18
C MET A 121 6.08 8.99 0.37
N ARG A 122 6.71 9.80 -0.49
CA ARG A 122 7.32 11.08 -0.08
C ARG A 122 6.27 12.06 0.46
N ASP A 123 5.10 12.14 -0.19
CA ASP A 123 4.02 13.00 0.29
C ASP A 123 3.53 12.53 1.67
N MET A 124 3.37 11.21 1.87
CA MET A 124 3.00 10.61 3.16
C MET A 124 4.05 10.91 4.24
N LEU A 125 5.34 10.73 3.94
CA LEU A 125 6.43 11.04 4.86
C LEU A 125 6.43 12.52 5.29
N ASN A 126 6.19 13.43 4.35
CA ASN A 126 6.07 14.86 4.66
C ASN A 126 4.87 15.13 5.58
N ASP A 127 3.70 14.53 5.31
CA ASP A 127 2.52 14.70 6.15
C ASP A 127 2.76 14.14 7.57
N LEU A 128 3.41 12.98 7.71
CA LEU A 128 3.82 12.43 9.00
C LEU A 128 4.79 13.37 9.73
N TYR A 129 5.77 13.94 9.02
CA TYR A 129 6.69 14.92 9.60
C TYR A 129 5.95 16.13 10.20
N PHE A 130 5.01 16.71 9.45
CA PHE A 130 4.21 17.83 9.94
C PHE A 130 3.34 17.44 11.14
N ILE A 131 2.72 16.26 11.12
CA ILE A 131 1.90 15.76 12.23
C ILE A 131 2.72 15.55 13.50
N THR A 132 4.01 15.18 13.38
CA THR A 132 4.89 15.03 14.54
C THR A 132 5.42 16.35 15.11
N GLY A 133 4.94 17.49 14.62
CA GLY A 133 5.39 18.83 15.05
C GLY A 133 6.82 19.12 14.63
N ASN A 134 7.24 18.64 13.45
CA ASN A 134 8.59 18.79 12.92
C ASN A 134 9.69 18.22 13.85
N ASN A 135 9.34 17.21 14.65
CA ASN A 135 10.26 16.64 15.63
C ASN A 135 11.26 15.69 14.95
N LEU A 136 12.43 16.22 14.61
CA LEU A 136 13.52 15.47 13.97
C LEU A 136 13.96 14.22 14.77
N LYS A 137 13.81 14.20 16.10
CA LYS A 137 14.14 13.00 16.90
C LYS A 137 13.15 11.86 16.65
N LYS A 138 11.88 12.16 16.39
CA LYS A 138 10.88 11.16 16.00
C LYS A 138 11.06 10.75 14.54
N LEU A 139 11.34 11.71 13.65
CA LEU A 139 11.56 11.42 12.23
C LEU A 139 12.77 10.50 12.00
N ARG A 140 13.86 10.68 12.74
CA ARG A 140 15.06 9.82 12.66
C ARG A 140 14.82 8.38 13.10
N LYS A 141 13.69 8.08 13.75
CA LYS A 141 13.27 6.72 14.08
C LYS A 141 12.45 6.07 12.96
N LEU A 142 12.03 6.82 11.95
CA LEU A 142 11.37 6.25 10.79
C LEU A 142 12.43 5.52 9.96
N GLU A 143 12.21 4.23 9.82
CA GLU A 143 12.98 3.38 8.92
C GLU A 143 12.14 3.16 7.66
N THR A 144 12.76 3.30 6.49
CA THR A 144 12.13 2.95 5.24
C THR A 144 12.46 1.51 4.92
N ILE A 145 11.44 0.66 4.85
CA ILE A 145 11.53 -0.72 4.41
C ILE A 145 10.96 -0.74 2.99
N GLY A 146 11.77 -1.15 2.02
CA GLY A 146 11.42 -1.15 0.59
C GLY A 146 12.17 -2.23 -0.17
#